data_AF-A0A7X3AA11-F1
#
_entry.id   AF-A0A7X3AA11-F1
#
_cell.length_a   1.000
_cell.length_b   1.000
_cell.length_c   1.000
_cell.angle_alpha   90.00
_cell.angle_beta   90.00
_cell.angle_gamma   90.00
#
_symmetry.space_group_name_H-M   'P 1'
#
loop_
_entity.id
_entity.type
_entity.pdbx_description
1 polymer ?
#
loop_
_entity_poly.entity_id
_entity_poly.type
_entity_poly.pdbx_seq_one_letter_code
_entity_poly.pdbx_strand_id
1 'polypeptide(L)'
;MYGSGQGLRSIANQLNAEGFKTKPGNAFSSVAVKTIINNPVYIGKIRYNVRENWNEKRRKGTNKDPIVVDGEHEPIISQELWDAVQKFYKKKAISAPRKFDGIYLLTGLMRCPQCGATLVAHRINDTLKSGEKVVRRYYICSNFRNKGSRVCNSNSVKADFAERYVIERIATVVQTPKLLDDIVVSLNKSRSKSVAPLQKELAAIERELKTLDSQKQSTLPSTKATRLIATCWSSALTN
;
A
#
# COMPACT_ATOMS: atom_id res chain seq x y z
N MET A 1 7.30 5.96 -29.86
CA MET A 1 7.18 6.84 -28.67
C MET A 1 8.14 6.46 -27.55
N TYR A 2 7.97 5.33 -26.84
CA TYR A 2 8.86 5.01 -25.72
C TYR A 2 10.27 4.58 -26.17
N GLY A 3 10.37 3.74 -27.21
CA GLY A 3 11.65 3.32 -27.79
C GLY A 3 12.49 4.48 -28.34
N SER A 4 11.86 5.60 -28.69
CA SER A 4 12.52 6.85 -29.12
C SER A 4 12.88 7.79 -27.96
N GLY A 5 12.81 7.31 -26.71
CA GLY A 5 13.30 8.02 -25.53
C GLY A 5 12.27 8.80 -24.72
N GLN A 6 11.02 8.93 -25.19
CA GLN A 6 9.99 9.71 -24.49
C GLN A 6 9.66 9.13 -23.10
N GLY A 7 9.39 10.00 -22.14
CA GLY A 7 8.99 9.60 -20.78
C GLY A 7 7.54 9.10 -20.71
N LEU A 8 7.25 8.16 -19.81
CA LEU A 8 5.90 7.57 -19.64
C LEU A 8 4.79 8.61 -19.44
N ARG A 9 5.07 9.68 -18.67
CA ARG A 9 4.12 10.79 -18.46
C ARG A 9 3.91 11.60 -19.73
N SER A 10 4.95 11.82 -20.53
CA SER A 10 4.86 12.52 -21.81
C SER A 10 3.96 11.78 -22.77
N ILE A 11 4.17 10.46 -22.90
CA ILE A 11 3.35 9.57 -23.73
C ILE A 11 1.90 9.61 -23.27
N ALA A 12 1.64 9.48 -21.97
CA ALA A 12 0.27 9.57 -21.45
C ALA A 12 -0.40 10.91 -21.77
N ASN A 13 0.35 12.03 -21.63
CA ASN A 13 -0.18 13.35 -21.94
C ASN A 13 -0.47 13.53 -23.44
N GLN A 14 0.42 13.00 -24.30
CA GLN A 14 0.23 13.01 -25.76
C GLN A 14 -1.00 12.20 -26.17
N LEU A 15 -1.13 10.95 -25.71
CA LEU A 15 -2.30 10.11 -25.99
C LEU A 15 -3.60 10.80 -25.55
N ASN A 16 -3.59 11.43 -24.37
CA ASN A 16 -4.75 12.18 -23.90
C ASN A 16 -5.02 13.44 -24.74
N ALA A 17 -3.99 14.06 -25.30
CA ALA A 17 -4.12 15.24 -26.16
C ALA A 17 -4.75 14.91 -27.51
N GLU A 18 -4.38 13.76 -28.07
CA GLU A 18 -4.91 13.14 -29.28
C GLU A 18 -6.33 12.56 -29.09
N GLY A 19 -6.84 12.52 -27.85
CA GLY A 19 -8.21 12.11 -27.56
C GLY A 19 -8.39 10.63 -27.23
N PHE A 20 -7.32 9.83 -27.25
CA PHE A 20 -7.40 8.40 -26.92
C PHE A 20 -7.84 8.16 -25.47
N LYS A 21 -8.64 7.12 -25.26
CA LYS A 21 -9.11 6.66 -23.96
C LYS A 21 -8.75 5.21 -23.72
N THR A 22 -8.65 4.84 -22.44
CA THR A 22 -8.56 3.43 -22.03
C THR A 22 -9.89 2.71 -22.30
N LYS A 23 -9.89 1.37 -22.33
CA LYS A 23 -11.11 0.55 -22.50
C LYS A 23 -12.32 1.01 -21.64
N PRO A 24 -12.17 1.33 -20.34
CA PRO A 24 -13.28 1.84 -19.52
C PRO A 24 -13.57 3.36 -19.71
N GLY A 25 -13.05 4.01 -20.76
CA GLY A 25 -13.28 5.43 -21.03
C GLY A 25 -12.39 6.40 -20.24
N ASN A 26 -11.47 5.91 -19.41
CA ASN A 26 -10.61 6.76 -18.59
C ASN A 26 -9.43 7.35 -19.40
N ALA A 27 -8.94 8.52 -18.99
CA ALA A 27 -7.70 9.10 -19.51
C ALA A 27 -6.47 8.22 -19.19
N PHE A 28 -5.50 8.20 -20.10
CA PHE A 28 -4.24 7.49 -19.92
C PHE A 28 -3.43 8.08 -18.77
N SER A 29 -2.87 7.20 -17.95
CA SER A 29 -1.90 7.56 -16.90
C SER A 29 -0.53 6.99 -17.24
N SER A 30 0.52 7.54 -16.65
CA SER A 30 1.87 6.99 -16.74
C SER A 30 1.95 5.53 -16.29
N VAL A 31 1.08 5.13 -15.34
CA VAL A 31 0.94 3.74 -14.89
C VAL A 31 0.28 2.88 -15.96
N ALA A 32 -0.76 3.37 -16.64
CA ALA A 32 -1.40 2.65 -17.74
C ALA A 32 -0.41 2.40 -18.88
N VAL A 33 0.33 3.44 -19.29
CA VAL A 33 1.39 3.32 -20.31
C VAL A 33 2.48 2.35 -19.86
N LYS A 34 2.89 2.40 -18.58
CA LYS A 34 3.82 1.43 -18.00
C LYS A 34 3.29 -0.01 -18.09
N THR A 35 2.02 -0.23 -17.80
CA THR A 35 1.41 -1.57 -17.89
C THR A 35 1.43 -2.10 -19.32
N ILE A 36 1.16 -1.24 -20.31
CA ILE A 36 1.22 -1.58 -21.74
C ILE A 36 2.65 -1.99 -22.12
N ILE A 37 3.64 -1.13 -21.83
CA ILE A 37 5.04 -1.38 -22.22
C ILE A 37 5.62 -2.65 -21.56
N ASN A 38 5.12 -3.05 -20.38
CA ASN A 38 5.58 -4.23 -19.67
C ASN A 38 4.65 -5.45 -19.82
N ASN A 39 3.78 -5.47 -20.84
CA ASN A 39 2.90 -6.60 -21.10
C ASN A 39 3.54 -7.57 -22.12
N PRO A 40 3.99 -8.77 -21.70
CA PRO A 40 4.62 -9.73 -22.60
C PRO A 40 3.64 -10.33 -23.63
N VAL A 41 2.33 -10.10 -23.49
CA VAL A 41 1.33 -10.50 -24.49
C VAL A 41 1.65 -9.89 -25.87
N TYR A 42 2.25 -8.70 -25.92
CA TYR A 42 2.55 -8.07 -27.20
C TYR A 42 3.69 -8.75 -27.98
N ILE A 43 4.48 -9.62 -27.34
CA ILE A 43 5.52 -10.45 -27.99
C ILE A 43 5.08 -11.92 -28.12
N GLY A 44 3.77 -12.20 -28.12
CA GLY A 44 3.29 -13.58 -28.26
C GLY A 44 3.33 -14.39 -26.96
N LYS A 45 3.66 -13.81 -25.80
CA LYS A 45 3.83 -14.56 -24.54
C LYS A 45 2.67 -14.36 -23.56
N ILE A 46 2.27 -15.41 -22.87
CA ILE A 46 1.21 -15.38 -21.85
C ILE A 46 1.85 -15.50 -20.47
N ARG A 47 1.36 -14.73 -19.50
CA ARG A 47 1.80 -14.78 -18.10
C ARG A 47 0.70 -15.28 -17.18
N TYR A 48 1.04 -16.19 -16.26
CA TYR A 48 0.15 -16.73 -15.25
C TYR A 48 0.77 -16.61 -13.85
N ASN A 49 -0.08 -16.70 -12.81
CA ASN A 49 0.33 -16.64 -11.40
C ASN A 49 1.18 -15.41 -11.03
N VAL A 50 0.85 -14.22 -11.55
CA VAL A 50 1.56 -12.96 -11.23
C VAL A 50 1.29 -12.50 -9.79
N ARG A 51 0.20 -12.99 -9.17
CA ARG A 51 -0.23 -12.62 -7.83
C ARG A 51 -0.49 -13.87 -7.00
N GLU A 52 0.08 -13.90 -5.79
CA GLU A 52 -0.08 -14.98 -4.83
C GLU A 52 -0.83 -14.52 -3.58
N ASN A 53 -1.54 -15.44 -2.93
CA ASN A 53 -2.29 -15.22 -1.69
C ASN A 53 -3.16 -13.96 -1.74
N TRP A 54 -4.03 -13.85 -2.76
CA TRP A 54 -4.84 -12.66 -3.00
C TRP A 54 -5.68 -12.25 -1.77
N ASN A 55 -6.23 -13.23 -1.06
CA ASN A 55 -7.06 -12.99 0.13
C ASN A 55 -6.31 -12.27 1.25
N GLU A 56 -5.05 -12.65 1.49
CA GLU A 56 -4.22 -12.10 2.58
C GLU A 56 -3.44 -10.86 2.12
N LYS A 57 -2.71 -10.99 1.02
CA LYS A 57 -1.69 -10.01 0.60
C LYS A 57 -2.23 -9.03 -0.43
N ARG A 58 -3.35 -9.33 -1.11
CA ARG A 58 -3.94 -8.52 -2.18
C ARG A 58 -2.85 -8.04 -3.17
N ARG A 59 -2.77 -6.73 -3.42
CA ARG A 59 -1.77 -6.11 -4.33
C ARG A 59 -0.31 -6.23 -3.85
N LYS A 60 -0.05 -6.60 -2.59
CA LYS A 60 1.31 -6.81 -2.06
C LYS A 60 1.85 -8.21 -2.38
N GLY A 61 0.98 -9.18 -2.65
CA GLY A 61 1.36 -10.54 -3.03
C GLY A 61 1.80 -10.60 -4.49
N THR A 62 2.98 -10.06 -4.80
CA THR A 62 3.57 -10.17 -6.15
C THR A 62 4.44 -11.42 -6.18
N ASN A 63 4.14 -12.35 -7.09
CA ASN A 63 4.99 -13.52 -7.31
C ASN A 63 6.32 -13.05 -7.93
N LYS A 64 7.45 -13.54 -7.39
CA LYS A 64 8.78 -13.26 -7.92
C LYS A 64 9.06 -14.03 -9.21
N ASP A 65 8.43 -15.19 -9.38
CA ASP A 65 8.62 -16.08 -10.52
C ASP A 65 7.26 -16.44 -11.16
N PRO A 66 6.65 -15.50 -11.89
CA PRO A 66 5.43 -15.78 -12.63
C PRO A 66 5.72 -16.72 -13.80
N ILE A 67 4.82 -17.66 -14.05
CA ILE A 67 4.92 -18.57 -15.20
C ILE A 67 4.70 -17.75 -16.48
N VAL A 68 5.67 -17.78 -17.39
CA VAL A 68 5.58 -17.14 -18.70
C VAL A 68 5.79 -18.20 -19.78
N VAL A 69 4.81 -18.37 -20.65
CA VAL A 69 4.81 -19.36 -21.74
C VAL A 69 4.55 -18.67 -23.07
N ASP A 70 4.95 -19.32 -24.16
CA ASP A 70 4.58 -18.85 -25.50
C ASP A 70 3.08 -19.14 -25.73
N GLY A 71 2.38 -18.13 -26.22
CA GLY A 71 0.97 -18.20 -26.58
C GLY A 71 0.79 -18.53 -28.06
N GLU A 72 -0.44 -18.88 -28.42
CA GLU A 72 -0.81 -19.20 -29.80
C GLU A 72 -1.13 -17.96 -30.65
N HIS A 73 -1.17 -16.77 -30.04
CA HIS A 73 -1.53 -15.53 -30.73
C HIS A 73 -0.33 -14.90 -31.42
N GLU A 74 -0.60 -14.23 -32.55
CA GLU A 74 0.43 -13.52 -33.30
C GLU A 74 0.99 -12.33 -32.48
N PRO A 75 2.32 -12.16 -32.42
CA PRO A 75 2.94 -11.03 -31.73
C PRO A 75 2.63 -9.69 -32.42
N ILE A 76 2.34 -8.66 -31.64
CA ILE A 76 2.09 -7.30 -32.14
C ILE A 76 3.41 -6.55 -32.41
N ILE A 77 4.46 -6.89 -31.64
CA ILE A 77 5.78 -6.27 -31.75
C ILE A 77 6.86 -7.34 -31.81
N SER A 78 7.98 -7.01 -32.45
CA SER A 78 9.12 -7.92 -32.55
C SER A 78 9.84 -8.09 -31.20
N GLN A 79 10.50 -9.23 -31.05
CA GLN A 79 11.30 -9.55 -29.86
C GLN A 79 12.45 -8.54 -29.68
N GLU A 80 13.08 -8.11 -30.77
CA GLU A 80 14.19 -7.15 -30.75
C GLU A 80 13.75 -5.78 -30.21
N LEU A 81 12.58 -5.30 -30.66
CA LEU A 81 12.02 -4.03 -30.18
C LEU A 81 11.68 -4.11 -28.69
N TRP A 82 11.09 -5.22 -28.26
CA TRP A 82 10.79 -5.46 -26.86
C TRP A 82 12.05 -5.45 -25.99
N ASP A 83 13.08 -6.18 -26.39
CA ASP A 83 14.33 -6.28 -25.63
C ASP A 83 15.04 -4.92 -25.54
N ALA A 84 15.06 -4.15 -26.63
CA ALA A 84 15.56 -2.78 -26.61
C ALA A 84 14.81 -1.91 -25.59
N VAL A 85 13.47 -1.92 -25.64
CA VAL A 85 12.61 -1.16 -24.73
C VAL A 85 12.78 -1.58 -23.28
N GLN A 86 12.82 -2.89 -22.99
CA GLN A 86 13.00 -3.42 -21.65
C GLN A 86 14.38 -3.09 -21.08
N LYS A 87 15.43 -3.09 -21.91
CA LYS A 87 16.78 -2.65 -21.52
C LYS A 87 16.77 -1.17 -21.12
N PHE A 88 16.14 -0.30 -21.91
CA PHE A 88 15.99 1.12 -21.55
C PHE A 88 15.18 1.33 -20.28
N TYR A 89 14.09 0.57 -20.11
CA TYR A 89 13.24 0.63 -18.95
C TYR A 89 13.98 0.23 -17.66
N LYS A 90 14.72 -0.88 -17.69
CA LYS A 90 15.53 -1.36 -16.56
C LYS A 90 16.60 -0.35 -16.15
N LYS A 91 17.29 0.28 -17.10
CA LYS A 91 18.25 1.37 -16.81
C LYS A 91 17.60 2.55 -16.07
N LYS A 92 16.39 2.96 -16.47
CA LYS A 92 15.64 4.04 -15.82
C LYS A 92 14.99 3.63 -14.49
N ALA A 93 14.80 2.34 -14.24
CA ALA A 93 14.15 1.81 -13.04
C ALA A 93 15.06 1.83 -11.79
N ILE A 94 16.37 2.04 -11.97
CA ILE A 94 17.33 2.22 -10.87
C ILE A 94 17.08 3.59 -10.24
N SER A 95 16.11 3.66 -9.33
CA SER A 95 15.90 4.82 -8.46
C SER A 95 16.02 4.38 -7.02
N ALA A 96 16.73 5.16 -6.20
CA ALA A 96 16.85 4.92 -4.77
C ALA A 96 15.46 4.72 -4.12
N PRO A 97 15.33 3.82 -3.14
CA PRO A 97 14.06 3.57 -2.46
C PRO A 97 13.51 4.89 -1.90
N ARG A 98 12.23 5.16 -2.17
CA ARG A 98 11.54 6.30 -1.55
C ARG A 98 11.41 6.02 -0.05
N LYS A 99 12.29 6.61 0.75
CA LYS A 99 12.06 6.74 2.20
C LYS A 99 10.83 7.62 2.39
N PHE A 100 9.80 7.08 3.03
CA PHE A 100 8.67 7.86 3.52
C PHE A 100 9.05 8.34 4.91
N ASP A 101 9.29 9.63 5.02
CA ASP A 101 9.89 10.31 6.18
C ASP A 101 8.83 10.99 7.07
N GLY A 102 7.53 10.78 6.80
CA GLY A 102 6.44 11.39 7.57
C GLY A 102 6.32 12.91 7.38
N ILE A 103 7.01 13.47 6.38
CA ILE A 103 7.18 14.92 6.19
C ILE A 103 5.90 15.65 5.72
N TYR A 104 4.85 14.93 5.29
CA TYR A 104 3.64 15.52 4.69
C TYR A 104 2.38 15.13 5.48
N LEU A 105 1.95 16.00 6.39
CA LEU A 105 0.86 15.76 7.36
C LEU A 105 -0.52 15.58 6.70
N LEU A 106 -0.78 16.30 5.60
CA LEU A 106 -2.08 16.36 4.94
C LEU A 106 -2.19 15.39 3.75
N THR A 107 -1.27 14.44 3.63
CA THR A 107 -1.28 13.44 2.56
C THR A 107 -2.58 12.63 2.61
N GLY A 108 -3.33 12.61 1.51
CA GLY A 108 -4.59 11.85 1.43
C GLY A 108 -5.84 12.64 1.83
N LEU A 109 -5.68 13.75 2.56
CA LEU A 109 -6.80 14.57 3.03
C LEU A 109 -7.18 15.65 2.02
N MET A 110 -6.19 16.35 1.46
CA MET A 110 -6.46 17.48 0.57
C MET A 110 -6.95 17.05 -0.81
N ARG A 111 -7.89 17.82 -1.36
CA ARG A 111 -8.50 17.59 -2.67
C ARG A 111 -8.22 18.75 -3.62
N CYS A 112 -8.05 18.43 -4.90
CA CYS A 112 -7.89 19.41 -5.95
C CYS A 112 -9.23 20.11 -6.20
N PRO A 113 -9.30 21.44 -6.16
CA PRO A 113 -10.55 22.17 -6.35
C PRO A 113 -11.12 22.02 -7.77
N GLN A 114 -10.26 21.77 -8.76
CA GLN A 114 -10.67 21.68 -10.17
C GLN A 114 -11.19 20.28 -10.56
N CYS A 115 -10.51 19.21 -10.13
CA CYS A 115 -10.81 17.85 -10.61
C CYS A 115 -11.23 16.87 -9.49
N GLY A 116 -11.32 17.33 -8.24
CA GLY A 116 -11.68 16.51 -7.07
C GLY A 116 -10.65 15.44 -6.66
N ALA A 117 -9.59 15.23 -7.45
CA ALA A 117 -8.56 14.24 -7.15
C ALA A 117 -7.73 14.64 -5.92
N THR A 118 -7.20 13.65 -5.21
CA THR A 118 -6.33 13.89 -4.04
C THR A 118 -5.06 14.65 -4.44
N LEU A 119 -4.62 15.57 -3.58
CA LEU A 119 -3.31 16.20 -3.69
C LEU A 119 -2.25 15.28 -3.06
N VAL A 120 -1.13 15.08 -3.76
CA VAL A 120 -0.04 14.17 -3.37
C VAL A 120 1.23 14.94 -3.07
N ALA A 121 2.05 14.38 -2.17
CA ALA A 121 3.35 14.95 -1.82
C ALA A 121 4.27 15.11 -3.05
N HIS A 122 4.93 16.26 -3.13
CA HIS A 122 5.85 16.63 -4.19
C HIS A 122 7.00 17.46 -3.62
N ARG A 123 8.23 17.00 -3.87
CA ARG A 123 9.45 17.70 -3.46
C ARG A 123 10.18 18.23 -4.68
N ILE A 124 10.73 19.42 -4.55
CA ILE A 124 11.63 20.04 -5.53
C ILE A 124 12.95 20.29 -4.82
N ASN A 125 14.02 19.71 -5.34
CA ASN A 125 15.37 20.04 -4.88
C ASN A 125 15.80 21.30 -5.66
N ASP A 126 16.19 22.33 -4.93
CA ASP A 126 16.69 23.58 -5.50
C ASP A 126 18.06 23.91 -4.91
N THR A 127 18.79 24.78 -5.58
CA THR A 127 20.08 25.31 -5.11
C THR A 127 19.97 26.83 -5.04
N LEU A 128 20.13 27.38 -3.84
CA LEU A 128 20.15 28.83 -3.63
C LEU A 128 21.34 29.47 -4.34
N LYS A 129 21.30 30.80 -4.53
CA LYS A 129 22.43 31.56 -5.07
C LYS A 129 23.71 31.42 -4.23
N SER A 130 23.57 31.11 -2.93
CA SER A 130 24.66 30.80 -2.00
C SER A 130 25.31 29.43 -2.23
N GLY A 131 24.79 28.60 -3.14
CA GLY A 131 25.22 27.22 -3.34
C GLY A 131 24.55 26.20 -2.41
N GLU A 132 23.75 26.66 -1.45
CA GLU A 132 23.05 25.79 -0.50
C GLU A 132 21.91 25.01 -1.18
N LYS A 133 21.84 23.70 -0.94
CA LYS A 133 20.77 22.83 -1.45
C LYS A 133 19.56 22.86 -0.53
N VAL A 134 18.42 23.27 -1.06
CA VAL A 134 17.16 23.38 -0.32
C VAL A 134 16.11 22.47 -0.94
N VAL A 135 15.33 21.78 -0.09
CA VAL A 135 14.20 20.96 -0.53
C VAL A 135 12.90 21.70 -0.26
N ARG A 136 12.19 22.09 -1.32
CA ARG A 136 10.86 22.70 -1.21
C ARG A 136 9.77 21.65 -1.28
N ARG A 137 8.79 21.76 -0.38
CA ARG A 137 7.70 20.81 -0.21
C ARG A 137 6.39 21.37 -0.73
N TYR A 138 5.66 20.55 -1.49
CA TYR A 138 4.38 20.91 -2.09
C TYR A 138 3.40 19.74 -2.05
N TYR A 139 2.12 20.08 -2.04
CA TYR A 139 1.04 19.18 -2.41
C TYR A 139 0.59 19.52 -3.82
N ILE A 140 0.55 18.53 -4.73
CA ILE A 140 0.23 18.71 -6.14
C ILE A 140 -0.90 17.78 -6.58
N CYS A 141 -1.70 18.19 -7.57
CA CYS A 141 -2.78 17.35 -8.10
C CYS A 141 -2.26 16.00 -8.63
N SER A 142 -2.81 14.91 -8.09
CA SER A 142 -2.46 13.54 -8.52
C SER A 142 -2.82 13.25 -9.98
N ASN A 143 -3.96 13.76 -10.47
CA ASN A 143 -4.36 13.61 -11.87
C ASN A 143 -3.38 14.32 -12.80
N PHE A 144 -3.00 15.56 -12.53
CA PHE A 144 -1.97 16.25 -13.32
C PHE A 144 -0.63 15.51 -13.29
N ARG A 145 -0.21 15.07 -12.11
CA ARG A 145 1.08 14.38 -11.92
C ARG A 145 1.13 13.05 -12.68
N ASN A 146 0.04 12.30 -12.70
CA ASN A 146 -0.01 10.96 -13.29
C ASN A 146 -0.50 10.91 -14.73
N LYS A 147 -1.39 11.83 -15.14
CA LYS A 147 -2.07 11.81 -16.46
C LYS A 147 -1.71 13.00 -17.35
N GLY A 148 -1.03 14.02 -16.80
CA GLY A 148 -0.55 15.17 -17.57
C GLY A 148 -1.48 16.39 -17.51
N SER A 149 -1.04 17.47 -18.16
CA SER A 149 -1.73 18.77 -18.21
C SER A 149 -3.07 18.70 -18.93
N ARG A 150 -3.26 17.72 -19.82
CA ARG A 150 -4.53 17.56 -20.55
C ARG A 150 -5.70 17.15 -19.65
N VAL A 151 -5.42 16.59 -18.47
CA VAL A 151 -6.46 16.11 -17.54
C VAL A 151 -6.73 17.12 -16.42
N CYS A 152 -5.71 17.80 -15.92
CA CYS A 152 -5.83 18.80 -14.86
C CYS A 152 -4.58 19.69 -14.85
N ASN A 153 -4.61 20.78 -14.08
CA ASN A 153 -3.47 21.64 -13.83
C ASN A 153 -2.63 21.18 -12.63
N SER A 154 -1.43 21.75 -12.46
CA SER A 154 -0.55 21.44 -11.33
C SER A 154 -1.26 21.60 -9.99
N ASN A 155 -2.01 22.70 -9.83
CA ASN A 155 -2.79 23.03 -8.63
C ASN A 155 -1.97 22.70 -7.37
N SER A 156 -0.81 23.34 -7.27
CA SER A 156 0.17 23.08 -6.23
C SER A 156 0.08 24.07 -5.08
N VAL A 157 0.13 23.58 -3.84
CA VAL A 157 0.18 24.39 -2.62
C VAL A 157 1.45 24.06 -1.86
N LYS A 158 2.14 25.07 -1.31
CA LYS A 158 3.30 24.86 -0.43
C LYS A 158 2.87 24.05 0.79
N ALA A 159 3.59 22.98 1.11
CA ALA A 159 3.22 22.09 2.22
C ALA A 159 3.22 22.83 3.55
N ASP A 160 4.29 23.60 3.83
CA ASP A 160 4.44 24.34 5.09
C ASP A 160 3.29 25.33 5.34
N PHE A 161 2.83 26.00 4.28
CA PHE A 161 1.71 26.93 4.36
C PHE A 161 0.40 26.20 4.67
N ALA A 162 0.08 25.15 3.92
CA ALA A 162 -1.15 24.39 4.10
C ALA A 162 -1.20 23.71 5.48
N GLU A 163 -0.09 23.11 5.90
CA GLU A 163 0.03 22.43 7.19
C GLU A 163 -0.13 23.41 8.35
N ARG A 164 0.58 24.54 8.31
CA ARG A 164 0.44 25.58 9.33
C ARG A 164 -0.99 26.10 9.43
N TYR A 165 -1.62 26.42 8.29
CA TYR A 165 -2.99 26.89 8.26
C TYR A 165 -3.97 25.88 8.89
N VAL A 166 -3.83 24.59 8.57
CA VAL A 166 -4.68 23.54 9.14
C VAL A 166 -4.42 23.39 10.65
N ILE A 167 -3.17 23.38 11.08
CA ILE A 167 -2.80 23.27 12.51
C ILE A 167 -3.37 24.44 13.31
N GLU A 168 -3.20 25.67 12.83
CA GLU A 168 -3.74 26.88 13.47
C GLU A 168 -5.27 26.83 13.57
N ARG A 169 -5.93 26.36 12.51
CA ARG A 169 -7.39 26.22 12.51
C ARG A 169 -7.86 25.14 13.49
N ILE A 170 -7.18 24.00 13.56
CA ILE A 170 -7.46 22.94 14.53
C ILE A 170 -7.26 23.48 15.96
N ALA A 171 -6.17 24.20 16.22
CA ALA A 171 -5.90 24.78 17.54
C ALA A 171 -7.01 25.72 18.01
N THR A 172 -7.51 26.57 17.10
CA THR A 172 -8.64 27.48 17.39
C THR A 172 -9.92 26.70 17.71
N VAL A 173 -10.18 25.64 16.96
CA VAL A 173 -11.39 24.82 17.07
C VAL A 173 -11.38 24.00 18.37
N VAL A 174 -10.22 23.47 18.75
CA VAL A 174 -10.01 22.75 20.02
C VAL A 174 -10.22 23.65 21.24
N GLN A 175 -9.99 24.96 21.15
CA GLN A 175 -10.25 25.89 22.25
C GLN A 175 -11.75 26.15 22.49
N THR A 176 -12.65 25.59 21.66
CA THR A 176 -14.10 25.69 21.87
C THR A 176 -14.59 24.57 22.80
N PRO A 177 -15.02 24.86 24.05
CA PRO A 177 -15.26 23.82 25.06
C PRO A 177 -16.29 22.76 24.64
N LYS A 178 -17.40 23.19 24.04
CA LYS A 178 -18.48 22.30 23.59
C LYS A 178 -18.02 21.25 22.56
N LEU A 179 -17.09 21.63 21.68
CA LEU A 179 -16.64 20.72 20.63
C LEU A 179 -15.69 19.64 21.18
N LEU A 180 -14.88 19.99 22.19
CA LEU A 180 -14.03 19.00 22.85
C LEU A 180 -14.87 17.91 23.51
N ASP A 181 -15.94 18.30 24.20
CA ASP A 181 -16.85 17.34 24.84
C ASP A 181 -17.49 16.41 23.78
N ASP A 182 -18.00 16.97 22.69
CA ASP A 182 -18.61 16.19 21.61
C ASP A 182 -17.61 15.23 20.93
N ILE A 183 -16.36 15.67 20.73
CA ILE A 183 -15.30 14.83 20.18
C ILE A 183 -14.94 13.70 21.15
N VAL A 184 -14.78 14.00 22.45
CA VAL A 184 -14.47 13.00 23.48
C VAL A 184 -15.59 11.97 23.58
N VAL A 185 -16.86 12.41 23.58
CA VAL A 185 -18.02 11.52 23.59
C VAL A 185 -18.04 10.63 22.35
N SER A 186 -17.82 11.20 21.16
CA SER A 186 -17.77 10.44 19.90
C SER A 186 -16.62 9.42 19.88
N LEU A 187 -15.42 9.82 20.31
CA LEU A 187 -14.25 8.94 20.41
C LEU A 187 -14.48 7.81 21.41
N ASN A 188 -15.03 8.09 22.59
CA ASN A 188 -15.36 7.08 23.58
C ASN A 188 -16.42 6.11 23.08
N LYS A 189 -17.44 6.61 22.36
CA LYS A 189 -18.45 5.77 21.73
C LYS A 189 -17.86 4.86 20.66
N SER A 190 -16.98 5.39 19.81
CA SER A 190 -16.27 4.60 18.79
C SER A 190 -15.32 3.56 19.41
N ARG A 191 -14.59 3.95 20.46
CA ARG A 191 -13.71 3.05 21.24
C ARG A 191 -14.52 1.93 21.89
N SER A 192 -15.67 2.23 22.50
CA SER A 192 -16.54 1.20 23.10
C SER A 192 -17.00 0.16 22.09
N LYS A 193 -17.31 0.58 20.84
CA LYS A 193 -17.71 -0.33 19.76
C LYS A 193 -16.61 -1.29 19.32
N SER A 194 -15.35 -0.86 19.35
CA SER A 194 -14.20 -1.71 18.99
C SER A 194 -13.70 -2.56 20.16
N VAL A 195 -13.76 -2.03 21.39
CA VAL A 195 -13.25 -2.71 22.60
C VAL A 195 -14.21 -3.77 23.11
N ALA A 196 -15.53 -3.54 23.04
CA ALA A 196 -16.53 -4.51 23.51
C ALA A 196 -16.46 -5.90 22.81
N PRO A 197 -16.33 -6.02 21.48
CA PRO A 197 -16.19 -7.32 20.83
C PRO A 197 -14.86 -8.00 21.19
N LEU A 198 -13.76 -7.25 21.28
CA LEU A 198 -12.45 -7.79 21.69
C LEU A 198 -12.45 -8.30 23.14
N GLN A 199 -13.15 -7.61 24.05
CA GLN A 199 -13.34 -8.08 25.42
C GLN A 199 -14.19 -9.35 25.49
N LYS A 200 -15.21 -9.49 24.63
CA LYS A 200 -16.00 -10.72 24.53
C LYS A 200 -15.17 -11.88 24.00
N GLU A 201 -14.35 -11.65 22.98
CA GLU A 201 -13.41 -12.66 22.45
C GLU A 201 -12.40 -13.07 23.51
N LEU A 202 -11.81 -12.12 24.24
CA LEU A 202 -10.87 -12.39 25.34
C LEU A 202 -11.53 -13.28 26.40
N ALA A 203 -12.75 -12.94 26.84
CA ALA A 203 -13.49 -13.72 27.82
C ALA A 203 -13.86 -15.13 27.31
N ALA A 204 -14.12 -15.30 26.01
CA ALA A 204 -14.39 -16.60 25.41
C ALA A 204 -13.13 -17.48 25.41
N ILE A 205 -11.99 -16.93 24.99
CA ILE A 205 -10.69 -17.61 24.99
C ILE A 205 -10.28 -17.98 26.42
N GLU A 206 -10.49 -17.10 27.41
CA GLU A 206 -10.20 -17.41 28.82
C GLU A 206 -11.06 -18.56 29.37
N ARG A 207 -12.32 -18.66 28.95
CA ARG A 207 -13.19 -19.80 29.31
C ARG A 207 -12.72 -21.10 28.66
N GLU A 208 -12.30 -21.02 27.40
CA GLU A 208 -11.76 -22.17 26.67
C GLU A 208 -10.46 -22.66 27.31
N LEU A 209 -9.54 -21.75 27.67
CA LEU A 209 -8.32 -22.06 28.42
C LEU A 209 -8.62 -22.73 29.76
N LYS A 210 -9.57 -22.21 30.55
CA LYS A 210 -9.99 -22.85 31.81
C LYS A 210 -10.56 -24.25 31.58
N THR A 211 -11.32 -24.43 30.50
CA THR A 211 -11.90 -25.74 30.15
C THR A 211 -10.80 -26.72 29.77
N LEU A 212 -9.85 -26.32 28.92
CA LEU A 212 -8.69 -27.12 28.53
C LEU A 212 -7.77 -27.44 29.73
N ASP A 213 -7.54 -26.48 30.64
CA ASP A 213 -6.77 -26.71 31.87
C ASP A 213 -7.47 -27.71 32.80
N SER A 214 -8.80 -27.60 32.95
CA SER A 214 -9.58 -28.57 33.72
C SER A 214 -9.57 -29.96 33.10
N GLN A 215 -9.65 -30.06 31.76
CA GLN A 215 -9.50 -31.30 31.03
C GLN A 215 -8.10 -31.89 31.25
N LYS A 216 -7.04 -31.10 31.07
CA LYS A 216 -5.65 -31.53 31.32
C LYS A 216 -5.44 -32.04 32.75
N GLN A 217 -6.01 -31.38 33.76
CA GLN A 217 -5.97 -31.84 35.15
C GLN A 217 -6.73 -33.16 35.36
N SER A 218 -7.82 -33.38 34.62
CA SER A 218 -8.58 -34.63 34.66
C SER A 218 -7.89 -35.79 33.93
N THR A 219 -7.16 -35.52 32.84
CA THR A 219 -6.44 -36.53 32.04
C THR A 219 -5.05 -36.83 32.60
N LEU A 220 -4.51 -36.00 33.50
CA LEU A 220 -3.33 -36.35 34.29
C LEU A 220 -3.76 -37.42 35.29
N PRO A 221 -3.39 -38.70 35.12
CA PRO A 221 -3.73 -39.71 36.10
C PRO A 221 -3.15 -39.27 37.43
N SER A 222 -3.99 -39.27 38.47
CA SER A 222 -3.56 -39.00 39.83
C SER A 222 -2.25 -39.74 40.08
N THR A 223 -1.24 -39.02 40.53
CA THR A 223 0.10 -39.51 40.91
C THR A 223 0.06 -40.61 42.00
N LYS A 224 -1.12 -41.10 42.38
CA LYS A 224 -1.34 -42.33 43.15
C LYS A 224 -1.12 -43.61 42.33
N ALA A 225 -1.34 -43.61 41.01
CA ALA A 225 -1.07 -44.80 40.18
C ALA A 225 0.44 -45.05 40.00
N THR A 226 1.26 -44.00 39.99
CA THR A 226 2.73 -44.13 39.89
C THR A 226 3.37 -44.64 41.19
N ARG A 227 2.71 -44.48 42.35
CA ARG A 227 3.18 -45.05 43.63
C ARG A 227 2.93 -46.55 43.77
N LEU A 228 1.87 -47.09 43.16
CA LEU A 228 1.56 -48.53 43.19
C LEU A 228 2.48 -49.37 42.30
N ILE A 229 2.99 -48.80 41.21
CA ILE A 229 3.96 -49.48 40.34
C ILE A 229 5.35 -49.53 40.99
N ALA A 230 5.73 -48.50 41.76
CA ALA A 230 7.01 -48.45 42.46
C ALA A 230 7.11 -49.46 43.62
N THR A 231 6.02 -49.71 44.37
CA THR A 231 6.03 -50.72 45.44
C THR A 231 6.01 -52.15 44.91
N CYS A 232 5.32 -52.43 43.80
CA CYS A 232 5.32 -53.77 43.19
C CYS A 232 6.69 -54.18 42.63
N TRP A 233 7.51 -53.23 42.15
CA TRP A 233 8.85 -53.53 41.63
C TRP A 233 9.92 -53.74 42.72
N SER A 234 9.79 -53.13 43.91
CA SER A 234 10.71 -53.41 45.02
C SER A 234 10.49 -54.79 45.66
N SER A 235 9.26 -55.32 45.63
CA SER A 235 8.95 -56.65 46.17
C SER A 235 9.40 -57.80 45.25
N ALA A 236 9.63 -57.54 43.97
CA ALA A 236 10.06 -58.56 42.99
C ALA A 236 11.58 -58.72 42.89
N LEU A 237 12.37 -57.92 43.61
CA LEU A 237 13.85 -57.95 43.62
C LEU A 237 14.44 -58.49 44.93
N THR A 238 13.61 -59.00 45.85
CA THR A 238 14.04 -59.56 47.16
C THR A 238 13.60 -61.01 47.40
N ASN A 239 13.48 -61.80 46.33
CA ASN A 239 13.47 -63.27 46.42
C ASN A 239 14.27 -63.87 45.27
#